data_AF-X1R0Y4-F1
#
_entry.id   AF-X1R0Y4-F1
#
_cell.length_a   1.000
_cell.length_b   1.000
_cell.length_c   1.000
_cell.angle_alpha   90.00
_cell.angle_beta   90.00
_cell.angle_gamma   90.00
#
_symmetry.space_group_name_H-M   'P 1'
#
loop_
_entity.id
_entity.type
_entity.pdbx_description
1 polymer ?
#
loop_
_entity_poly.entity_id
_entity_poly.type
_entity_poly.pdbx_seq_one_letter_code
_entity_poly.pdbx_strand_id
1 'polypeptide(L)' 'MAHGKRGKIKENFEGIHRNFIWIENYNTRNLDIIGDVKPQLTKGIKAFQKACKVLDDLALDLYSQL' A
#
# COMPACT_ATOMS: atom_id res chain seq x y z
N MET A 1 17.32 1.30 15.03
CA MET A 1 16.84 -0.02 15.50
C MET A 1 16.18 0.19 16.84
N ALA A 2 14.86 0.13 16.89
CA ALA A 2 14.09 0.37 18.09
C ALA A 2 14.30 -0.77 19.10
N HIS A 3 14.71 -0.43 20.33
CA HIS A 3 14.91 -1.41 21.39
C HIS A 3 13.57 -1.83 22.02
N GLY A 4 13.32 -3.14 22.08
CA GLY A 4 12.13 -3.73 22.72
C GLY A 4 11.03 -4.19 21.76
N LYS A 5 10.04 -4.91 22.30
CA LYS A 5 8.94 -5.52 21.51
C LYS A 5 8.12 -4.48 20.75
N ARG A 6 7.71 -3.38 21.42
CA ARG A 6 6.95 -2.27 20.81
C ARG A 6 7.70 -1.64 19.64
N GLY A 7 9.00 -1.38 19.82
CA GLY A 7 9.85 -0.82 18.78
C GLY A 7 9.91 -1.68 17.52
N LYS A 8 10.10 -2.99 17.68
CA LYS A 8 10.11 -3.95 16.56
C LYS A 8 8.76 -4.02 15.83
N ILE A 9 7.65 -4.00 16.58
CA ILE A 9 6.30 -4.00 15.99
C ILE A 9 6.09 -2.72 15.15
N LYS A 10 6.50 -1.56 15.68
CA LYS A 10 6.48 -0.29 14.94
C LYS A 10 7.32 -0.35 13.65
N GLU A 11 8.55 -0.84 13.70
CA GLU A 11 9.40 -0.98 12.51
C GLU A 11 8.76 -1.88 11.44
N ASN A 12 8.07 -2.95 11.86
CA ASN A 12 7.34 -3.83 10.95
C ASN A 12 6.15 -3.11 10.28
N PHE A 13 5.35 -2.36 11.03
CA PHE A 13 4.24 -1.57 10.47
C PHE A 13 4.72 -0.48 9.52
N GLU A 14 5.82 0.22 9.83
CA GLU A 14 6.45 1.16 8.89
C GLU A 14 6.93 0.45 7.61
N GLY A 15 7.42 -0.79 7.73
CA GLY A 15 7.77 -1.63 6.58
C GLY A 15 6.55 -1.97 5.72
N ILE A 16 5.43 -2.33 6.35
CA ILE A 16 4.15 -2.60 5.67
C ILE A 16 3.67 -1.35 4.91
N HIS A 17 3.69 -0.18 5.57
CA HIS A 17 3.30 1.09 4.94
C HIS A 17 4.16 1.40 3.71
N ARG A 18 5.48 1.25 3.80
CA ARG A 18 6.39 1.41 2.65
C ARG A 18 6.06 0.45 1.51
N ASN A 19 5.68 -0.79 1.80
CA ASN A 19 5.29 -1.75 0.76
C ASN A 19 4.02 -1.31 0.03
N PHE A 20 3.03 -0.74 0.73
CA PHE A 20 1.83 -0.21 0.09
C PHE A 20 2.12 0.99 -0.81
N ILE A 21 3.02 1.90 -0.42
CA ILE A 21 3.51 2.98 -1.30
C ILE A 21 4.12 2.41 -2.59
N TRP A 22 4.94 1.36 -2.48
CA TRP A 22 5.52 0.70 -3.66
C TRP A 22 4.44 0.08 -4.55
N ILE A 23 3.45 -0.59 -3.98
CA ILE A 23 2.32 -1.15 -4.74
C ILE A 23 1.56 -0.05 -5.48
N GLU A 24 1.29 1.09 -4.84
CA GLU A 24 0.64 2.23 -5.48
C GLU A 24 1.45 2.74 -6.68
N ASN A 25 2.77 2.92 -6.50
CA ASN A 25 3.68 3.34 -7.58
C ASN A 25 3.68 2.37 -8.77
N TYR A 26 3.72 1.06 -8.53
CA TYR A 26 3.64 0.06 -9.59
C TYR A 26 2.29 0.09 -10.31
N ASN A 27 1.20 0.24 -9.57
CA ASN A 27 -0.13 0.33 -10.16
C ASN A 27 -0.29 1.57 -11.04
N THR A 28 0.24 2.72 -10.63
CA THR A 28 0.24 3.94 -11.45
C THR A 28 1.03 3.72 -12.75
N ARG A 29 2.23 3.14 -12.67
CA ARG A 29 3.02 2.79 -13.88
C ARG A 29 2.27 1.82 -14.79
N ASN A 30 1.57 0.84 -14.23
CA ASN A 30 0.76 -0.10 -15.01
C ASN A 30 -0.39 0.61 -15.72
N LEU A 31 -1.05 1.58 -15.06
CA LEU A 31 -2.08 2.41 -15.70
C LEU A 31 -1.52 3.23 -16.86
N ASP A 32 -0.33 3.81 -16.69
CA ASP A 32 0.35 4.56 -17.75
C ASP A 32 0.70 3.66 -18.95
N ILE A 33 1.18 2.44 -18.70
CA ILE A 33 1.52 1.46 -19.75
C ILE A 33 0.28 0.98 -20.50
N ILE A 34 -0.82 0.72 -19.79
CA ILE A 34 -2.07 0.20 -20.40
C ILE A 34 -2.78 1.30 -21.20
N GLY A 35 -2.76 2.54 -20.70
CA GLY A 35 -3.55 3.65 -21.23
C GLY A 35 -5.03 3.28 -21.33
N ASP A 36 -5.63 3.58 -22.48
CA ASP A 36 -7.05 3.29 -22.77
C ASP A 36 -7.27 1.99 -23.56
N VAL A 37 -6.21 1.19 -23.75
CA VAL A 37 -6.25 -0.01 -24.60
C VAL A 37 -7.11 -1.12 -24.00
N LYS A 38 -7.15 -1.23 -22.67
CA LYS A 38 -7.89 -2.27 -21.94
C LYS A 38 -8.66 -1.69 -20.74
N PRO A 39 -9.83 -1.07 -20.97
CA PRO A 39 -10.58 -0.36 -19.93
C PRO A 39 -10.98 -1.24 -18.73
N GLN A 40 -11.25 -2.52 -18.96
CA GLN A 40 -11.53 -3.50 -17.91
C GLN A 40 -10.33 -3.74 -16.98
N LEU A 41 -9.11 -3.76 -17.53
CA LEU A 41 -7.89 -3.94 -16.76
C LEU A 41 -7.56 -2.66 -15.98
N THR A 42 -7.73 -1.50 -16.60
CA THR A 42 -7.64 -0.19 -15.94
C THR A 42 -8.60 -0.08 -14.75
N LYS A 43 -9.86 -0.52 -14.91
CA LYS A 43 -10.84 -0.57 -13.82
C LYS A 43 -10.38 -1.52 -12.70
N GLY A 44 -9.85 -2.69 -13.05
CA GLY A 44 -9.29 -3.65 -12.10
C GLY A 44 -8.13 -3.08 -11.28
N ILE A 45 -7.17 -2.42 -11.93
CA ILE A 45 -6.01 -1.82 -11.26
C ILE A 45 -6.43 -0.68 -10.34
N LYS A 46 -7.36 0.19 -10.77
CA LYS A 46 -7.91 1.26 -9.92
C LYS A 46 -8.65 0.68 -8.70
N ALA A 47 -9.39 -0.42 -8.85
CA ALA A 47 -10.03 -1.09 -7.73
C ALA A 47 -9.00 -1.70 -6.77
N PHE A 48 -7.94 -2.31 -7.30
CA PHE A 48 -6.85 -2.85 -6.50
C PHE A 48 -6.10 -1.76 -5.73
N GLN A 49 -5.77 -0.63 -6.35
CA GLN A 49 -5.18 0.54 -5.66
C GLN A 49 -6.04 0.99 -4.47
N LYS A 50 -7.36 1.09 -4.66
CA LYS A 50 -8.28 1.45 -3.56
C LYS A 50 -8.24 0.44 -2.42
N ALA A 51 -8.22 -0.86 -2.74
CA ALA A 51 -8.13 -1.91 -1.72
C ALA A 51 -6.80 -1.83 -0.94
N CYS A 52 -5.68 -1.62 -1.64
CA CYS A 52 -4.37 -1.41 -1.01
C CYS A 52 -4.37 -0.20 -0.08
N LYS A 53 -5.02 0.91 -0.49
CA LYS A 53 -5.13 2.10 0.35
C LYS A 53 -5.90 1.83 1.65
N VAL A 54 -7.01 1.09 1.58
CA VAL A 54 -7.77 0.68 2.77
C VAL A 54 -6.91 -0.17 3.71
N LEU A 55 -6.13 -1.12 3.17
CA LEU A 55 -5.24 -1.97 3.98
C LEU A 55 -4.09 -1.17 4.60
N ASP A 56 -3.55 -0.19 3.88
CA ASP A 56 -2.51 0.72 4.38
C ASP A 56 -3.04 1.59 5.52
N ASP A 57 -4.23 2.18 5.35
CA ASP A 57 -4.87 3.01 6.37
C ASP A 57 -5.17 2.19 7.65
N LEU A 58 -5.60 0.93 7.50
CA LEU A 58 -5.75 0.01 8.63
C LEU A 58 -4.42 -0.29 9.32
N ALA A 59 -3.33 -0.49 8.56
CA ALA A 59 -2.01 -0.70 9.14
C ALA A 59 -1.52 0.55 9.90
N LEU A 60 -1.79 1.75 9.38
CA LEU A 60 -1.49 3.02 10.04
C LEU A 60 -2.31 3.23 11.31
N ASP A 61 -3.60 2.88 11.31
CA ASP A 61 -4.45 2.96 12.50
C ASP A 61 -3.93 2.05 13.62
N LEU A 62 -3.62 0.78 13.30
CA LEU A 62 -3.01 -0.15 14.27
C LEU A 62 -1.67 0.36 14.80
N TYR A 63 -0.87 0.97 13.93
CA TYR A 63 0.38 1.61 14.31
C TYR A 63 0.17 2.81 15.23
N SER A 64 -0.87 3.63 14.99
CA SER A 64 -1.16 4.82 15.80
C SER A 64 -1.56 4.49 17.25
N GLN A 65 -2.04 3.27 17.49
CA GLN A 65 -2.43 2.77 18.80
C GLN A 65 -1.27 2.16 19.61
N LEU A 66 -0.11 1.93 18.98
CA LEU A 66 1.06 1.32 19.63
C LEU A 66 1.85 2.28 20.47
#